data_AF-A0A7V2SW09-F1
#
_entry.id   AF-A0A7V2SW09-F1
#
_cell.length_a   1.000
_cell.length_b   1.000
_cell.length_c   1.000
_cell.angle_alpha   90.00
_cell.angle_beta   90.00
_cell.angle_gamma   90.00
#
_symmetry.space_group_name_H-M   'P 1'
#
loop_
_entity.id
_entity.type
_entity.pdbx_description
1 polymer ?
#
loop_
_entity_poly.entity_id
_entity_poly.type
_entity_poly.pdbx_seq_one_letter_code
_entity_poly.pdbx_strand_id
1 'polypeptide(L)'
;AGYQKSIIKYCDENKINFAIRAMMCKSLKQYISTIGPDQWQTVNKADGSTSNMHSHRINYTISDYKKPFTLIIQRTPKPGQQKLDLNIEEQSEEIEKNGYIYRAIATSIDDKSDSEIINWYAMRAEKSENKIKELMLDFGGAHMPCGQIHANALYFSICTLSYNLFVMLRHHLPEELQKSRAKAVRLRIYAMAAKLIKHARKYQLKLQAYNTKILANIIEKIRRHEYYSIQQ
;
A
#
# COMPACT_ATOMS: atom_id res chain seq x y z
N ALA A 1 6.32 -9.49 -11.43
CA ALA A 1 5.36 -10.60 -11.69
C ALA A 1 4.28 -10.28 -12.74
N GLY A 2 3.78 -9.03 -12.85
CA GLY A 2 2.71 -8.70 -13.82
C GLY A 2 3.16 -8.31 -15.24
N TYR A 3 4.42 -7.89 -15.42
CA TYR A 3 4.93 -7.45 -16.72
C TYR A 3 5.37 -8.64 -17.57
N GLN A 4 4.40 -9.25 -18.25
CA GLN A 4 4.60 -10.41 -19.11
C GLN A 4 3.77 -10.27 -20.38
N LYS A 5 4.30 -10.76 -21.49
CA LYS A 5 3.63 -10.75 -22.80
C LYS A 5 2.24 -11.38 -22.75
N SER A 6 2.09 -12.53 -22.08
CA SER A 6 0.81 -13.25 -21.97
C SER A 6 -0.28 -12.40 -21.30
N ILE A 7 0.08 -11.66 -20.24
CA ILE A 7 -0.84 -10.79 -19.50
C ILE A 7 -1.25 -9.59 -20.36
N ILE A 8 -0.27 -8.89 -20.95
CA ILE A 8 -0.54 -7.72 -21.80
C ILE A 8 -1.42 -8.11 -22.99
N LYS A 9 -1.08 -9.22 -23.66
CA LYS A 9 -1.86 -9.76 -24.77
C LYS A 9 -3.30 -10.10 -24.33
N TYR A 10 -3.48 -10.76 -23.18
CA TYR A 10 -4.80 -11.05 -22.66
C TYR A 10 -5.62 -9.79 -22.37
N CYS A 11 -5.01 -8.77 -21.76
CA CYS A 11 -5.66 -7.49 -21.51
C CYS A 11 -6.09 -6.82 -22.82
N ASP A 12 -5.23 -6.83 -23.83
CA ASP A 12 -5.55 -6.29 -25.16
C ASP A 12 -6.70 -7.02 -25.84
N GLU A 13 -6.66 -8.36 -25.86
CA GLU A 13 -7.70 -9.22 -26.48
C GLU A 13 -9.07 -9.02 -25.81
N ASN A 14 -9.09 -8.78 -24.50
CA ASN A 14 -10.31 -8.58 -23.72
C ASN A 14 -10.68 -7.11 -23.50
N LYS A 15 -9.97 -6.16 -24.13
CA LYS A 15 -10.19 -4.71 -23.98
C LYS A 15 -10.14 -4.24 -22.50
N ILE A 16 -9.23 -4.79 -21.73
CA ILE A 16 -9.01 -4.45 -20.32
C ILE A 16 -7.92 -3.39 -20.24
N ASN A 17 -8.26 -2.24 -19.66
CA ASN A 17 -7.29 -1.20 -19.36
C ASN A 17 -6.35 -1.65 -18.23
N PHE A 18 -5.04 -1.44 -18.40
CA PHE A 18 -4.05 -1.86 -17.42
C PHE A 18 -3.03 -0.75 -17.12
N ALA A 19 -2.45 -0.80 -15.91
CA ALA A 19 -1.18 -0.16 -15.59
C ALA A 19 -0.35 -1.13 -14.74
N ILE A 20 0.84 -1.49 -15.21
CA ILE A 20 1.67 -2.57 -14.66
C ILE A 20 3.10 -2.05 -14.50
N ARG A 21 3.75 -2.33 -13.36
CA ARG A 21 5.19 -2.04 -13.18
C ARG A 21 6.00 -2.78 -14.23
N ALA A 22 6.68 -2.04 -15.10
CA ALA A 22 7.50 -2.61 -16.16
C ALA A 22 8.88 -3.03 -15.64
N MET A 23 9.41 -4.14 -16.17
CA MET A 23 10.77 -4.58 -15.90
C MET A 23 11.76 -3.75 -16.73
N MET A 24 12.87 -3.36 -16.11
CA MET A 24 13.89 -2.59 -16.77
C MET A 24 14.84 -3.48 -17.58
N CYS A 25 14.62 -3.53 -18.89
CA CYS A 25 15.51 -4.24 -19.82
C CYS A 25 16.66 -3.34 -20.31
N LYS A 26 17.72 -3.96 -20.86
CA LYS A 26 18.94 -3.27 -21.32
C LYS A 26 18.66 -2.11 -22.30
N SER A 27 17.73 -2.29 -23.24
CA SER A 27 17.35 -1.25 -24.21
C SER A 27 16.68 -0.06 -23.53
N LEU A 28 15.82 -0.30 -22.53
CA LEU A 28 15.20 0.77 -21.74
C LEU A 28 16.25 1.49 -20.88
N LYS A 29 17.23 0.78 -20.29
CA LYS A 29 18.34 1.41 -19.55
C LYS A 29 19.16 2.35 -20.44
N GLN A 30 19.44 1.92 -21.67
CA GLN A 30 20.16 2.73 -22.67
C GLN A 30 19.33 3.95 -23.07
N TYR A 31 18.04 3.76 -23.36
CA TYR A 31 17.12 4.85 -23.72
C TYR A 31 17.01 5.89 -22.60
N ILE A 32 16.88 5.50 -21.33
CA ILE A 32 16.84 6.43 -20.20
C ILE A 32 18.09 7.33 -20.16
N SER A 33 19.24 6.80 -20.61
CA SER A 33 20.50 7.55 -20.62
C SER A 33 20.56 8.60 -21.74
N THR A 34 19.69 8.50 -22.75
CA THR A 34 19.60 9.47 -23.86
C THR A 34 18.58 10.57 -23.60
N ILE A 35 17.74 10.45 -22.56
CA ILE A 35 16.71 11.45 -22.24
C ILE A 35 17.38 12.70 -21.65
N GLY A 36 17.27 13.82 -22.36
CA GLY A 36 17.80 15.12 -21.90
C GLY A 36 17.02 15.68 -20.70
N PRO A 37 17.59 16.60 -19.91
CA PRO A 37 16.95 17.17 -18.72
C PRO A 37 15.61 17.85 -19.03
N ASP A 38 15.48 18.50 -20.19
CA ASP A 38 14.29 19.27 -20.60
C ASP A 38 13.11 18.40 -21.07
N GLN A 39 13.35 17.10 -21.31
CA GLN A 39 12.32 16.15 -21.76
C GLN A 39 11.53 15.53 -20.61
N TRP A 40 11.91 15.84 -19.36
CA TRP A 40 11.26 15.34 -18.16
C TRP A 40 10.15 16.29 -17.72
N GLN A 41 8.96 15.74 -17.52
CA GLN A 41 7.81 16.48 -17.01
C GLN A 41 7.67 16.29 -15.52
N THR A 42 7.33 17.35 -14.79
CA THR A 42 7.12 17.24 -13.35
C THR A 42 5.82 16.49 -13.05
N VAL A 43 5.87 15.56 -12.09
CA VAL A 43 4.68 14.84 -11.65
C VAL A 43 4.01 15.61 -10.52
N ASN A 44 2.75 15.95 -10.72
CA ASN A 44 1.91 16.54 -9.69
C ASN A 44 1.26 15.44 -8.86
N LYS A 45 1.19 15.66 -7.55
CA LYS A 45 0.46 14.76 -6.66
C LYS A 45 -1.04 14.94 -6.83
N ALA A 46 -1.81 13.98 -6.30
CA ALA A 46 -3.28 14.03 -6.34
C ALA A 46 -3.87 15.24 -5.60
N ASP A 47 -3.13 15.84 -4.66
CA ASP A 47 -3.51 17.06 -3.93
C ASP A 47 -3.17 18.36 -4.69
N GLY A 48 -2.63 18.26 -5.91
CA GLY A 48 -2.22 19.40 -6.73
C GLY A 48 -0.82 19.95 -6.39
N SER A 49 -0.15 19.44 -5.35
CA SER A 49 1.20 19.86 -5.00
C SER A 49 2.25 19.24 -5.94
N THR A 50 3.31 20.00 -6.22
CA THR A 50 4.44 19.53 -7.01
C THR A 50 5.22 18.48 -6.24
N SER A 51 5.52 17.34 -6.88
CA SER A 51 6.41 16.33 -6.31
C SER A 51 7.83 16.48 -6.85
N ASN A 52 8.82 15.89 -6.17
CA ASN A 52 10.20 15.79 -6.68
C ASN A 52 10.35 14.69 -7.76
N MET A 53 9.25 14.07 -8.17
CA MET A 53 9.25 13.03 -9.18
C MET A 53 9.01 13.65 -10.55
N HIS A 54 9.69 13.10 -11.55
CA HIS A 54 9.51 13.49 -12.94
C HIS A 54 9.13 12.26 -13.78
N SER A 55 8.39 12.47 -14.86
CA SER A 55 8.00 11.45 -15.81
C SER A 55 8.44 11.74 -17.23
N HIS A 56 8.53 10.69 -18.03
CA HIS A 56 8.73 10.75 -19.46
C HIS A 56 7.92 9.63 -20.13
N ARG A 57 7.08 9.99 -21.10
CA ARG A 57 6.16 9.08 -21.79
C ARG A 57 6.72 8.66 -23.14
N ILE A 58 6.71 7.35 -23.42
CA ILE A 58 7.11 6.80 -24.71
C ILE A 58 6.15 5.70 -25.18
N ASN A 59 6.12 5.45 -26.49
CA ASN A 59 5.49 4.25 -27.05
C ASN A 59 6.48 3.09 -27.00
N TYR A 60 6.04 1.93 -26.53
CA TYR A 60 6.89 0.77 -26.33
C TYR A 60 6.19 -0.53 -26.75
N THR A 61 6.98 -1.54 -27.11
CA THR A 61 6.51 -2.89 -27.44
C THR A 61 7.31 -3.92 -26.66
N ILE A 62 6.65 -4.97 -26.18
CA ILE A 62 7.32 -6.05 -25.44
C ILE A 62 7.66 -7.22 -26.38
N SER A 63 8.95 -7.58 -26.45
CA SER A 63 9.43 -8.72 -27.22
C SER A 63 8.97 -8.69 -28.70
N ASP A 64 8.33 -9.75 -29.18
CA ASP A 64 7.76 -9.91 -30.53
C ASP A 64 6.29 -9.47 -30.63
N TYR A 65 5.72 -8.92 -29.55
CA TYR A 65 4.35 -8.43 -29.56
C TYR A 65 4.28 -7.05 -30.23
N LYS A 66 3.66 -7.00 -31.41
CA LYS A 66 3.68 -5.84 -32.31
C LYS A 66 2.75 -4.69 -31.90
N LYS A 67 1.82 -4.90 -30.97
CA LYS A 67 0.91 -3.84 -30.54
C LYS A 67 1.63 -2.96 -29.52
N PRO A 68 1.83 -1.65 -29.82
CA PRO A 68 2.48 -0.75 -28.88
C PRO A 68 1.54 -0.43 -27.72
N PHE A 69 2.15 -0.18 -26.56
CA PHE A 69 1.51 0.39 -25.38
C PHE A 69 2.35 1.55 -24.86
N THR A 70 1.75 2.37 -24.01
CA THR A 70 2.41 3.52 -23.43
C THR A 70 3.29 3.08 -22.26
N LEU A 71 4.55 3.54 -22.23
CA LEU A 71 5.46 3.36 -21.11
C LEU A 71 5.75 4.72 -20.46
N ILE A 72 5.41 4.84 -19.19
CA ILE A 72 5.68 6.03 -18.38
C ILE A 72 6.89 5.74 -17.50
N ILE A 73 8.02 6.35 -17.84
CA ILE A 73 9.25 6.28 -17.06
C ILE A 73 9.17 7.34 -15.97
N GLN A 74 9.50 6.98 -14.73
CA GLN A 74 9.50 7.82 -13.55
C GLN A 74 10.92 7.92 -13.02
N ARG A 75 11.33 9.11 -12.56
CA ARG A 75 12.57 9.29 -11.79
C ARG A 75 12.29 10.06 -10.51
N THR A 76 12.85 9.60 -9.39
CA THR A 76 12.78 10.30 -8.09
C THR A 76 14.20 10.46 -7.53
N PRO A 77 14.58 11.64 -7.01
CA PRO A 77 15.89 11.81 -6.39
C PRO A 77 16.01 10.90 -5.16
N LYS A 78 17.15 10.24 -5.02
CA LYS A 78 17.42 9.35 -3.88
C LYS A 78 17.66 10.20 -2.62
N PRO A 79 16.87 10.04 -1.54
CA PRO A 79 17.14 10.72 -0.28
C PRO A 79 18.37 10.09 0.38
N GLY A 80 19.48 10.82 0.44
CA GLY A 80 20.60 10.57 1.35
C GLY A 80 21.31 9.21 1.24
N GLN A 81 22.06 8.97 0.15
CA GLN A 81 23.35 8.25 0.15
C GLN A 81 23.87 8.19 -1.30
N GLN A 82 25.07 8.72 -1.54
CA GLN A 82 25.78 8.57 -2.81
C GLN A 82 26.49 7.21 -2.85
N LYS A 83 26.40 6.59 -4.03
CA LYS A 83 27.13 5.41 -4.54
C LYS A 83 26.93 4.07 -3.83
N LEU A 84 26.12 3.24 -4.46
CA LEU A 84 26.59 1.93 -4.92
C LEU A 84 25.90 1.63 -6.26
N ASP A 85 26.62 1.83 -7.37
CA ASP A 85 26.19 1.32 -8.68
C ASP A 85 26.34 -0.20 -8.63
N LEU A 86 25.36 -0.88 -8.02
CA LEU A 86 25.21 -2.31 -8.19
C LEU A 86 24.72 -2.51 -9.63
N ASN A 87 25.65 -2.87 -10.52
CA ASN A 87 25.33 -3.49 -11.79
C ASN A 87 24.62 -4.81 -11.51
N ILE A 88 23.33 -4.73 -11.17
CA ILE A 88 22.43 -5.87 -11.18
C ILE A 88 22.17 -6.13 -12.66
N GLU A 89 22.88 -7.12 -13.21
CA GLU A 89 22.69 -7.64 -14.56
C GLU A 89 21.31 -8.33 -14.74
N GLU A 90 20.53 -8.43 -13.67
CA GLU A 90 19.17 -8.96 -13.69
C GLU A 90 18.13 -7.91 -14.13
N GLN A 91 17.02 -8.40 -14.69
CA GLN A 91 15.83 -7.60 -14.96
C GLN A 91 15.22 -7.14 -13.64
N SER A 92 15.55 -5.92 -13.21
CA SER A 92 15.00 -5.30 -12.01
C SER A 92 13.82 -4.39 -12.35
N GLU A 93 12.88 -4.22 -11.42
CA GLU A 93 11.78 -3.25 -11.55
C GLU A 93 12.24 -1.80 -11.28
N GLU A 94 13.44 -1.63 -10.72
CA GLU A 94 14.04 -0.35 -10.34
C GLU A 94 15.51 -0.28 -10.76
N ILE A 95 15.98 0.92 -11.11
CA ILE A 95 17.40 1.19 -11.35
C ILE A 95 17.81 2.42 -10.58
N GLU A 96 18.95 2.35 -9.93
CA GLU A 96 19.61 3.52 -9.38
C GLU A 96 20.67 4.01 -10.37
N LYS A 97 20.61 5.27 -10.76
CA LYS A 97 21.62 5.90 -11.62
C LYS A 97 21.68 7.40 -11.38
N ASN A 98 22.88 7.96 -11.31
CA ASN A 98 23.11 9.41 -11.17
C ASN A 98 22.33 10.07 -10.01
N GLY A 99 22.16 9.35 -8.89
CA GLY A 99 21.40 9.86 -7.74
C GLY A 99 19.87 9.84 -7.88
N TYR A 100 19.35 9.21 -8.93
CA TYR A 100 17.92 8.99 -9.14
C TYR A 100 17.57 7.51 -9.09
N ILE A 101 16.37 7.23 -8.59
CA ILE A 101 15.70 5.93 -8.69
C ILE A 101 14.73 6.01 -9.87
N TYR A 102 14.93 5.14 -10.85
CA TYR A 102 14.10 5.00 -12.04
C TYR A 102 13.13 3.84 -11.89
N ARG A 103 11.87 4.07 -12.27
CA ARG A 103 10.78 3.10 -12.32
C ARG A 103 10.02 3.28 -13.63
N ALA A 104 9.34 2.25 -14.11
CA ALA A 104 8.53 2.38 -15.32
C ALA A 104 7.15 1.74 -15.13
N ILE A 105 6.12 2.31 -15.76
CA ILE A 105 4.75 1.80 -15.75
C ILE A 105 4.33 1.59 -17.20
N ALA A 106 4.02 0.35 -17.56
CA ALA A 106 3.38 0.01 -18.83
C ALA A 106 1.87 0.19 -18.68
N THR A 107 1.25 0.95 -19.57
CA THR A 107 -0.17 1.31 -19.50
C THR A 107 -0.82 1.32 -20.89
N SER A 108 -2.09 0.90 -20.95
CA SER A 108 -2.95 1.08 -22.13
C SER A 108 -3.93 2.24 -22.00
N ILE A 109 -3.85 3.00 -20.90
CA ILE A 109 -4.69 4.14 -20.60
C ILE A 109 -4.08 5.40 -21.24
N ASP A 110 -4.66 5.86 -22.34
CA ASP A 110 -4.15 7.01 -23.10
C ASP A 110 -4.92 8.32 -22.82
N ASP A 111 -6.11 8.24 -22.21
CA ASP A 111 -6.99 9.37 -21.88
C ASP A 111 -6.58 10.14 -20.60
N LYS A 112 -5.45 9.75 -19.97
CA LYS A 112 -4.97 10.32 -18.71
C LYS A 112 -3.57 10.89 -18.84
N SER A 113 -3.30 11.93 -18.06
CA SER A 113 -1.95 12.47 -17.90
C SER A 113 -1.04 11.49 -17.16
N ASP A 114 0.28 11.68 -17.29
CA ASP A 114 1.27 10.90 -16.55
C ASP A 114 1.03 10.99 -15.04
N SER A 115 0.75 12.19 -14.54
CA SER A 115 0.49 12.43 -13.11
C SER A 115 -0.71 11.61 -12.61
N GLU A 116 -1.81 11.58 -13.36
CA GLU A 116 -3.00 10.81 -12.99
C GLU A 116 -2.72 9.31 -12.97
N ILE A 117 -2.05 8.76 -13.98
CA ILE A 117 -1.75 7.32 -14.06
C ILE A 117 -0.81 6.93 -12.93
N ILE A 118 0.21 7.75 -12.66
CA ILE A 118 1.17 7.52 -11.59
C ILE A 118 0.49 7.54 -10.22
N ASN A 119 -0.36 8.54 -9.95
CA ASN A 119 -1.10 8.64 -8.70
C ASN A 119 -2.10 7.49 -8.54
N TRP A 120 -2.79 7.12 -9.62
CA TRP A 120 -3.69 5.96 -9.63
C TRP A 120 -2.94 4.66 -9.32
N TYR A 121 -1.79 4.44 -9.95
CA TYR A 121 -0.93 3.29 -9.67
C TYR A 121 -0.45 3.28 -8.21
N ALA A 122 -0.06 4.45 -7.67
CA ALA A 122 0.41 4.57 -6.28
C ALA A 122 -0.69 4.23 -5.25
N MET A 123 -1.97 4.50 -5.54
CA MET A 123 -3.07 4.12 -4.67
C MET A 123 -3.16 2.60 -4.43
N ARG A 124 -2.64 1.77 -5.35
CA ARG A 124 -2.56 0.31 -5.16
C ARG A 124 -1.75 -0.04 -3.91
N ALA A 125 -0.56 0.54 -3.78
CA ALA A 125 0.32 0.30 -2.64
C ALA A 125 -0.32 0.82 -1.35
N GLU A 126 -0.90 2.02 -1.39
CA GLU A 126 -1.52 2.66 -0.23
C GLU A 126 -2.75 1.88 0.29
N LYS A 127 -3.63 1.45 -0.61
CA LYS A 127 -4.95 0.91 -0.26
C LYS A 127 -5.02 -0.60 -0.18
N SER A 128 -4.31 -1.34 -1.03
CA SER A 128 -4.46 -2.81 -1.11
C SER A 128 -3.29 -3.54 -0.48
N GLU A 129 -2.06 -3.17 -0.83
CA GLU A 129 -0.87 -3.89 -0.36
C GLU A 129 -0.65 -3.70 1.13
N ASN A 130 -0.88 -2.49 1.65
CA ASN A 130 -0.82 -2.26 3.10
C ASN A 130 -1.87 -3.05 3.87
N LYS A 131 -3.09 -3.18 3.35
CA LYS A 131 -4.16 -3.98 3.96
C LYS A 131 -3.84 -5.47 3.95
N ILE A 132 -3.33 -5.97 2.82
CA ILE A 132 -2.87 -7.37 2.69
C ILE A 132 -1.71 -7.62 3.65
N LYS A 133 -0.72 -6.72 3.71
CA LYS A 133 0.41 -6.83 4.66
C LYS A 133 -0.08 -6.89 6.11
N GLU A 134 -1.05 -6.06 6.49
CA GLU A 134 -1.62 -6.06 7.83
C GLU A 134 -2.37 -7.38 8.12
N LEU A 135 -3.22 -7.86 7.20
CA LEU A 135 -3.88 -9.16 7.31
C LEU A 135 -2.86 -10.32 7.47
N MET A 136 -1.83 -10.34 6.63
CA MET A 136 -0.85 -11.42 6.60
C MET A 136 0.02 -11.41 7.86
N LEU A 137 0.51 -10.25 8.28
CA LEU A 137 1.48 -10.13 9.38
C LEU A 137 0.82 -10.05 10.77
N ASP A 138 -0.27 -9.30 10.91
CA ASP A 138 -0.84 -8.99 12.23
C ASP A 138 -2.01 -9.93 12.60
N PHE A 139 -2.63 -10.60 11.62
CA PHE A 139 -3.77 -11.51 11.82
C PHE A 139 -3.46 -12.98 11.48
N GLY A 140 -2.20 -13.31 11.22
CA GLY A 140 -1.75 -14.70 11.02
C GLY A 140 -1.98 -15.26 9.61
N GLY A 141 -2.41 -14.44 8.65
CA GLY A 141 -2.65 -14.91 7.27
C GLY A 141 -1.40 -15.45 6.56
N ALA A 142 -0.20 -15.14 7.04
CA ALA A 142 1.07 -15.57 6.45
C ALA A 142 1.43 -17.04 6.70
N HIS A 143 0.90 -17.68 7.75
CA HIS A 143 1.28 -19.05 8.11
C HIS A 143 0.05 -19.95 8.22
N MET A 144 0.04 -21.02 7.42
CA MET A 144 -1.03 -22.00 7.44
C MET A 144 -0.79 -23.04 8.53
N PRO A 145 -1.79 -23.37 9.37
CA PRO A 145 -1.58 -24.21 10.55
C PRO A 145 -1.38 -25.70 10.23
N CYS A 146 -1.74 -26.17 9.03
CA CYS A 146 -1.66 -27.58 8.67
C CYS A 146 -1.49 -27.80 7.16
N GLY A 147 -1.32 -29.06 6.74
CA GLY A 147 -1.21 -29.44 5.32
C GLY A 147 -2.55 -29.59 4.58
N GLN A 148 -3.69 -29.40 5.25
CA GLN A 148 -5.01 -29.63 4.67
C GLN A 148 -5.59 -28.34 4.06
N ILE A 149 -5.92 -28.37 2.77
CA ILE A 149 -6.38 -27.19 2.03
C ILE A 149 -7.67 -26.58 2.60
N HIS A 150 -8.66 -27.42 2.96
CA HIS A 150 -9.95 -26.94 3.48
C HIS A 150 -9.83 -26.34 4.88
N ALA A 151 -9.03 -26.96 5.75
CA ALA A 151 -8.76 -26.43 7.08
C ALA A 151 -8.01 -25.08 7.02
N ASN A 152 -7.04 -24.97 6.10
CA ASN A 152 -6.34 -23.71 5.85
C ASN A 152 -7.24 -22.63 5.25
N ALA A 153 -8.17 -23.00 4.36
CA ALA A 153 -9.15 -22.05 3.81
C ALA A 153 -10.08 -21.50 4.91
N LEU A 154 -10.56 -22.36 5.83
CA LEU A 154 -11.33 -21.93 6.99
C LEU A 154 -10.50 -21.02 7.90
N TYR A 155 -9.25 -21.40 8.22
CA TYR A 155 -8.34 -20.59 9.02
C TYR A 155 -8.14 -19.19 8.41
N PHE A 156 -7.82 -19.12 7.11
CA PHE A 156 -7.63 -17.87 6.41
C PHE A 156 -8.90 -17.00 6.38
N SER A 157 -10.08 -17.64 6.30
CA SER A 157 -11.37 -16.95 6.41
C SER A 157 -11.56 -16.30 7.78
N ILE A 158 -11.16 -17.00 8.86
CA ILE A 158 -11.18 -16.45 10.22
C ILE A 158 -10.20 -15.28 10.36
N CYS A 159 -8.98 -15.37 9.80
CA CYS A 159 -8.02 -14.26 9.76
C CYS A 159 -8.62 -13.04 9.05
N THR A 160 -9.27 -13.24 7.91
CA THR A 160 -9.91 -12.19 7.12
C THR A 160 -11.08 -11.54 7.86
N LEU A 161 -11.94 -12.34 8.50
CA LEU A 161 -13.03 -11.85 9.34
C LEU A 161 -12.50 -11.00 10.50
N SER A 162 -11.47 -11.50 11.20
CA SER A 162 -10.84 -10.80 12.32
C SER A 162 -10.24 -9.45 11.89
N TYR A 163 -9.58 -9.42 10.72
CA TYR A 163 -9.06 -8.19 10.13
C TYR A 163 -10.19 -7.19 9.82
N ASN A 164 -11.28 -7.65 9.21
CA ASN A 164 -12.41 -6.78 8.87
C ASN A 164 -13.07 -6.19 10.13
N LEU A 165 -13.27 -7.00 11.17
CA LEU A 165 -13.77 -6.52 12.47
C LEU A 165 -12.82 -5.49 13.09
N PHE A 166 -11.51 -5.68 12.97
CA PHE A 166 -10.54 -4.69 13.42
C PHE A 166 -10.60 -3.39 12.61
N VAL A 167 -10.77 -3.46 11.29
CA VAL A 167 -10.96 -2.27 10.45
C VAL A 167 -12.21 -1.50 10.89
N MET A 168 -13.31 -2.18 11.20
CA MET A 168 -14.50 -1.56 11.77
C MET A 168 -14.20 -0.91 13.13
N LEU A 169 -13.55 -1.63 14.04
CA LEU A 169 -13.13 -1.11 15.35
C LEU A 169 -12.35 0.21 15.23
N ARG A 170 -11.44 0.33 14.26
CA ARG A 170 -10.62 1.54 14.04
C ARG A 170 -11.47 2.80 13.86
N HIS A 171 -12.65 2.72 13.24
CA HIS A 171 -13.54 3.87 13.06
C HIS A 171 -14.08 4.40 14.40
N HIS A 172 -14.17 3.55 15.42
CA HIS A 172 -14.62 3.92 16.75
C HIS A 172 -13.46 4.33 17.68
N LEU A 173 -12.20 4.23 17.25
CA LEU A 173 -11.06 4.66 18.05
C LEU A 173 -10.86 6.18 18.00
N PRO A 174 -10.16 6.77 19.00
CA PRO A 174 -9.65 8.14 18.93
C PRO A 174 -8.75 8.35 17.70
N GLU A 175 -8.69 9.57 17.18
CA GLU A 175 -7.97 9.92 15.95
C GLU A 175 -6.50 9.42 15.95
N GLU A 176 -5.83 9.56 17.09
CA GLU A 176 -4.46 9.07 17.34
C GLU A 176 -4.26 7.56 17.18
N LEU A 177 -5.34 6.76 17.18
CA LEU A 177 -5.33 5.30 17.06
C LEU A 177 -5.98 4.79 15.76
N GLN A 178 -6.70 5.63 15.01
CA GLN A 178 -7.42 5.19 13.80
C GLN A 178 -6.49 4.67 12.70
N LYS A 179 -5.25 5.17 12.63
CA LYS A 179 -4.23 4.72 11.66
C LYS A 179 -3.25 3.70 12.25
N SER A 180 -3.46 3.28 13.50
CA SER A 180 -2.57 2.34 14.17
C SER A 180 -2.78 0.90 13.69
N ARG A 181 -1.68 0.13 13.62
CA ARG A 181 -1.72 -1.32 13.39
C ARG A 181 -2.28 -2.07 14.59
N ALA A 182 -2.80 -3.27 14.37
CA ALA A 182 -3.40 -4.10 15.42
C ALA A 182 -2.48 -4.31 16.63
N LYS A 183 -1.17 -4.49 16.42
CA LYS A 183 -0.19 -4.59 17.52
C LYS A 183 -0.15 -3.34 18.40
N ALA A 184 -0.17 -2.15 17.80
CA ALA A 184 -0.14 -0.89 18.53
C ALA A 184 -1.45 -0.67 19.30
N VAL A 185 -2.58 -0.99 18.68
CA VAL A 185 -3.90 -0.95 19.35
C VAL A 185 -3.93 -1.92 20.53
N ARG A 186 -3.43 -3.15 20.37
CA ARG A 186 -3.34 -4.14 21.45
C ARG A 186 -2.56 -3.62 22.64
N LEU A 187 -1.41 -2.98 22.39
CA LEU A 187 -0.59 -2.42 23.46
C LEU A 187 -1.26 -1.21 24.15
N ARG A 188 -1.87 -0.31 23.37
CA ARG A 188 -2.44 0.94 23.90
C ARG A 188 -3.80 0.76 24.57
N ILE A 189 -4.56 -0.29 24.23
CA ILE A 189 -5.90 -0.54 24.78
C ILE A 189 -5.94 -1.79 25.65
N TYR A 190 -5.55 -2.94 25.12
CA TYR A 190 -5.73 -4.23 25.82
C TYR A 190 -4.64 -4.52 26.86
N ALA A 191 -3.39 -4.14 26.58
CA ALA A 191 -2.26 -4.33 27.50
C ALA A 191 -1.92 -3.04 28.28
N MET A 192 -2.94 -2.21 28.53
CA MET A 192 -2.80 -0.95 29.25
C MET A 192 -2.41 -1.22 30.72
N ALA A 193 -1.33 -0.57 31.18
CA ALA A 193 -0.91 -0.68 32.57
C ALA A 193 -1.94 -0.02 33.50
N ALA A 194 -2.46 -0.80 34.46
CA ALA A 194 -3.49 -0.37 35.38
C ALA A 194 -3.31 -1.01 36.77
N LYS A 195 -3.75 -0.32 37.81
CA LYS A 195 -3.85 -0.87 39.17
C LYS A 195 -5.31 -1.18 39.49
N LEU A 196 -5.65 -2.46 39.62
CA LEU A 196 -6.97 -2.89 40.08
C LEU A 196 -7.03 -2.85 41.61
N ILE A 197 -8.00 -2.12 42.16
CA ILE A 197 -8.19 -1.94 43.60
C ILE A 197 -9.60 -2.38 43.98
N LYS A 198 -9.74 -3.08 45.10
CA LYS A 198 -11.04 -3.41 45.69
C LYS A 198 -11.31 -2.46 46.85
N HIS A 199 -12.37 -1.68 46.78
CA HIS A 199 -12.79 -0.77 47.84
C HIS A 199 -14.30 -0.80 47.99
N ALA A 200 -14.81 -0.89 49.23
CA ALA A 200 -16.24 -0.93 49.54
C ALA A 200 -17.04 -1.94 48.69
N ARG A 201 -16.53 -3.18 48.54
CA ARG A 201 -17.10 -4.26 47.71
C ARG A 201 -17.20 -3.97 46.19
N LYS A 202 -16.57 -2.90 45.70
CA LYS A 202 -16.48 -2.58 44.27
C LYS A 202 -15.03 -2.68 43.79
N TYR A 203 -14.85 -3.10 42.54
CA TYR A 203 -13.56 -3.02 41.85
C TYR A 203 -13.42 -1.66 41.16
N GLN A 204 -12.24 -1.06 41.30
CA GLN A 204 -11.88 0.20 40.66
C GLN A 204 -10.58 0.02 39.90
N LEU A 205 -10.57 0.45 38.63
CA LEU A 205 -9.39 0.44 37.79
C LEU A 205 -8.71 1.81 37.86
N LYS A 206 -7.52 1.89 38.45
CA LYS A 206 -6.71 3.11 38.45
C LYS A 206 -5.74 3.11 37.27
N LEU A 207 -5.83 4.17 36.47
CA LEU A 207 -5.06 4.39 35.26
C LEU A 207 -4.33 5.73 35.35
N GLN A 208 -3.24 5.88 34.59
CA GLN A 208 -2.64 7.19 34.36
C GLN A 208 -3.68 8.10 33.67
N ALA A 209 -3.69 9.40 33.99
CA ALA A 209 -4.68 10.36 33.50
C ALA A 209 -4.89 10.32 31.96
N TYR A 210 -3.82 10.18 31.18
CA TYR A 210 -3.90 10.06 29.73
C TYR A 210 -4.66 8.80 29.29
N ASN A 211 -4.29 7.64 29.83
CA ASN A 211 -4.94 6.36 29.56
C ASN A 211 -6.42 6.34 29.97
N THR A 212 -6.76 7.00 31.08
CA THR A 212 -8.16 7.17 31.51
C THR A 212 -8.98 7.92 30.46
N LYS A 213 -8.44 9.02 29.90
CA LYS A 213 -9.13 9.81 28.87
C LYS A 213 -9.35 9.01 27.59
N ILE A 214 -8.34 8.27 27.14
CA ILE A 214 -8.44 7.40 25.96
C ILE A 214 -9.53 6.35 26.17
N LEU A 215 -9.47 5.63 27.29
CA LEU A 215 -10.41 4.54 27.56
C LEU A 215 -11.85 5.04 27.69
N ALA A 216 -12.04 6.18 28.37
CA ALA A 216 -13.36 6.81 28.49
C ALA A 216 -13.94 7.20 27.13
N ASN A 217 -13.15 7.82 26.25
CA ASN A 217 -13.57 8.22 24.90
C ASN A 217 -13.99 6.99 24.06
N ILE A 218 -13.20 5.91 24.11
CA ILE A 218 -13.52 4.66 23.41
C ILE A 218 -14.85 4.09 23.91
N ILE A 219 -15.02 3.96 25.23
CA ILE A 219 -16.25 3.40 25.82
C ILE A 219 -17.46 4.25 25.47
N GLU A 220 -17.34 5.57 25.49
CA GLU A 220 -18.43 6.48 25.14
C GLU A 220 -18.84 6.33 23.67
N LYS A 221 -17.87 6.27 22.74
CA LYS A 221 -18.14 6.06 21.31
C LYS A 221 -18.85 4.74 21.03
N ILE A 222 -18.44 3.66 21.71
CA ILE A 222 -19.06 2.34 21.59
C ILE A 222 -20.50 2.40 22.11
N ARG A 223 -20.72 2.95 23.31
CA ARG A 223 -22.06 3.08 23.90
C ARG A 223 -23.02 3.88 23.03
N ARG A 224 -22.58 5.01 22.46
CA ARG A 224 -23.44 5.81 21.57
C ARG A 224 -23.96 5.00 20.39
N HIS A 225 -23.13 4.13 19.80
CA HIS A 225 -23.57 3.27 18.69
C HIS A 225 -24.61 2.22 19.12
N GLU A 226 -24.51 1.64 20.32
CA GLU A 226 -25.52 0.72 20.85
C GLU A 226 -26.90 1.40 20.97
N TYR A 227 -26.95 2.64 21.45
CA TYR A 227 -28.21 3.39 21.60
C TYR A 227 -28.90 3.69 20.26
N TYR A 228 -28.15 4.05 19.21
CA TYR A 228 -28.75 4.32 17.88
C TYR A 228 -29.19 3.04 17.15
N SER A 229 -28.58 1.89 17.44
CA SER A 229 -28.91 0.61 16.81
C SER A 229 -30.16 -0.05 17.41
N ILE A 230 -30.64 0.43 18.57
CA ILE A 230 -31.84 -0.07 19.26
C ILE A 230 -33.09 0.76 18.91
N GLN A 231 -32.93 1.94 18.30
CA GLN A 231 -34.03 2.83 17.91
C GLN A 231 -34.40 2.77 16.43
N GLN A 232 -33.76 1.90 15.64
CA GLN A 232 -34.11 1.56 14.26
C GLN A 232 -34.67 0.14 14.20
#